data_AF-F8AAM4-F1
#
_entry.id   AF-F8AAM4-F1
#
_cell.length_a   1.000
_cell.length_b   1.000
_cell.length_c   1.000
_cell.angle_alpha   90.00
_cell.angle_beta   90.00
_cell.angle_gamma   90.00
#
_symmetry.space_group_name_H-M   'P 1'
#
loop_
_entity.id
_entity.type
_entity.pdbx_description
1 polymer ?
#
loop_
_entity_poly.entity_id
_entity_poly.type
_entity_poly.pdbx_seq_one_letter_code
_entity_poly.pdbx_strand_id
1 'polypeptide(L)'
;MELQATIWHDGKNWVVEAEGFKVEAPELDELDRKVARTIKNNPDLASKNIKRVNMYFDMMTIPQWMRQYMQHYFSRIIEIEEVK
;
A
#
# COMPACT_ATOMS: atom_id res chain seq x y z
N MET A 1 10.34 -10.31 -7.00
CA MET A 1 9.21 -10.88 -6.26
C MET A 1 8.15 -9.80 -6.09
N GLU A 2 6.88 -10.16 -6.09
CA GLU A 2 5.77 -9.21 -5.88
C GLU A 2 5.16 -9.43 -4.50
N LEU A 3 4.81 -8.34 -3.83
CA LEU A 3 4.08 -8.37 -2.56
C LEU A 3 2.68 -7.80 -2.78
N GLN A 4 1.67 -8.49 -2.26
CA GLN A 4 0.31 -7.97 -2.22
C GLN A 4 0.07 -7.27 -0.88
N ALA A 5 -0.58 -6.12 -0.95
CA ALA A 5 -0.94 -5.31 0.21
C ALA A 5 -2.35 -4.75 0.04
N THR A 6 -2.94 -4.34 1.15
CA THR A 6 -4.21 -3.62 1.17
C THR A 6 -3.93 -2.16 1.48
N ILE A 7 -4.59 -1.24 0.79
CA ILE A 7 -4.52 0.21 1.04
C ILE A 7 -5.88 0.78 1.35
N TRP A 8 -5.98 1.69 2.31
CA TRP A 8 -7.22 2.42 2.59
C TRP A 8 -6.92 3.77 3.20
N HIS A 9 -7.97 4.59 3.37
CA HIS A 9 -7.89 5.84 4.11
C HIS A 9 -8.72 5.72 5.38
N ASP A 10 -8.14 6.01 6.54
CA ASP A 10 -8.81 5.87 7.84
C ASP A 10 -9.62 7.12 8.27
N GLY A 11 -9.62 8.15 7.41
CA GLY A 11 -10.23 9.44 7.67
C GLY A 11 -9.21 10.54 8.01
N LYS A 12 -7.96 10.17 8.29
CA LYS A 12 -6.85 11.09 8.56
C LYS A 12 -5.60 10.77 7.73
N ASN A 13 -5.27 9.49 7.58
CA ASN A 13 -4.09 8.99 6.90
C ASN A 13 -4.46 7.94 5.86
N TRP A 14 -3.61 7.82 4.85
CA TRP A 14 -3.47 6.61 4.06
C TRP A 14 -2.77 5.54 4.87
N VAL A 15 -3.27 4.32 4.77
CA VAL A 15 -2.75 3.16 5.49
C VAL A 15 -2.53 2.04 4.50
N VAL A 16 -1.36 1.39 4.57
CA VAL A 16 -1.02 0.17 3.83
C VAL A 16 -0.70 -0.92 4.83
N GLU A 17 -1.29 -2.10 4.63
CA GLU A 17 -1.05 -3.28 5.44
C GLU A 17 -0.78 -4.49 4.55
N ALA A 18 0.23 -5.26 4.94
CA ALA A 18 0.58 -6.54 4.36
C ALA A 18 1.10 -7.47 5.46
N GLU A 19 1.31 -8.74 5.13
CA GLU A 19 1.91 -9.67 6.09
C GLU A 19 3.30 -9.18 6.53
N GLY A 20 3.42 -8.86 7.82
CA GLY A 20 4.68 -8.42 8.42
C GLY A 20 4.94 -6.91 8.43
N PHE A 21 4.02 -6.07 7.93
CA PHE A 21 4.09 -4.63 8.19
C PHE A 21 2.76 -3.87 8.03
N LYS A 22 2.69 -2.74 8.72
CA LYS A 22 1.67 -1.72 8.56
C LYS A 22 2.32 -0.34 8.55
N VAL A 23 1.95 0.49 7.59
CA VAL A 23 2.53 1.82 7.37
C VAL A 23 1.41 2.83 7.17
N GLU A 24 1.55 4.02 7.74
CA GLU A 24 0.61 5.12 7.59
C GLU A 24 1.31 6.43 7.21
N ALA A 25 0.63 7.25 6.40
CA ALA A 25 1.07 8.59 6.04
C ALA A 25 -0.13 9.47 5.62
N PRO A 26 -0.08 10.78 5.84
CA PRO A 26 -1.12 11.71 5.40
C PRO A 26 -1.20 11.83 3.87
N GLU A 27 -0.06 11.70 3.18
CA GLU A 27 0.05 11.83 1.73
C GLU A 27 0.51 10.51 1.09
N LEU A 28 0.02 10.23 -0.12
CA LEU A 28 0.27 8.98 -0.83
C LEU A 28 1.73 8.80 -1.26
N ASP A 29 2.42 9.89 -1.59
CA ASP A 29 3.86 9.88 -1.94
C ASP A 29 4.74 9.64 -0.70
N GLU A 30 4.36 10.18 0.46
CA GLU A 30 5.00 9.86 1.73
C GLU A 30 4.76 8.38 2.09
N LEU A 31 3.56 7.87 1.85
CA LEU A 31 3.21 6.47 2.06
C LEU A 31 4.11 5.54 1.23
N ASP A 32 4.26 5.81 -0.06
CA ASP A 32 5.12 5.03 -0.97
C ASP A 32 6.57 4.99 -0.46
N ARG A 33 7.10 6.14 -0.06
CA ARG A 33 8.46 6.26 0.51
C ARG A 33 8.61 5.46 1.79
N LYS A 34 7.62 5.50 2.68
CA LYS A 34 7.63 4.70 3.91
C LYS A 34 7.53 3.20 3.60
N VAL A 35 6.67 2.77 2.68
CA VAL A 35 6.56 1.35 2.28
C VAL A 35 7.88 0.85 1.73
N ALA A 36 8.50 1.59 0.81
CA ALA A 36 9.80 1.23 0.23
C ALA A 36 10.89 1.14 1.31
N ARG A 37 10.92 2.09 2.26
CA ARG A 37 11.86 2.08 3.37
C ARG A 37 11.63 0.89 4.30
N THR A 38 10.39 0.57 4.64
CA THR A 38 10.04 -0.57 5.50
C THR A 38 10.46 -1.89 4.88
N ILE A 39 10.25 -2.07 3.57
CA ILE A 39 10.68 -3.28 2.86
C ILE A 39 12.20 -3.41 2.84
N LYS A 40 12.93 -2.32 2.60
CA LYS A 40 14.41 -2.32 2.58
C LYS A 40 15.02 -2.54 3.96
N ASN A 41 14.39 -2.02 5.01
CA ASN A 41 14.94 -2.04 6.37
C ASN A 41 14.52 -3.24 7.20
N ASN A 42 13.45 -3.94 6.83
CA ASN A 42 13.02 -5.17 7.52
C ASN A 42 13.79 -6.38 6.95
N PRO A 43 14.64 -7.07 7.75
CA PRO A 43 15.45 -8.19 7.27
C PRO A 43 14.63 -9.33 6.65
N ASP A 44 13.43 -9.59 7.18
CA ASP A 44 12.54 -10.66 6.71
C ASP A 44 11.90 -10.34 5.36
N LEU A 45 11.76 -9.05 5.03
CA LEU A 45 11.25 -8.58 3.74
C LEU A 45 12.37 -8.34 2.74
N ALA A 46 13.52 -7.83 3.19
CA ALA A 46 14.69 -7.60 2.37
C ALA A 46 15.26 -8.90 1.79
N SER A 47 15.28 -9.97 2.59
CA SER A 47 15.70 -11.31 2.14
C SER A 47 14.80 -11.89 1.03
N LYS A 48 13.56 -11.41 0.91
CA LYS A 48 12.60 -11.82 -0.13
C LYS A 48 12.79 -11.09 -1.46
N ASN A 49 13.70 -10.11 -1.57
CA ASN A 49 13.97 -9.39 -2.82
C ASN A 49 12.68 -8.90 -3.52
N ILE A 50 11.81 -8.24 -2.74
CA ILE A 50 10.55 -7.67 -3.19
C ILE A 50 10.87 -6.48 -4.10
N LYS A 51 10.42 -6.56 -5.36
CA LYS A 51 10.65 -5.53 -6.38
C LYS A 51 9.43 -4.65 -6.61
N ARG A 52 8.24 -5.22 -6.40
CA ARG A 52 6.96 -4.57 -6.65
C ARG A 52 5.99 -4.82 -5.51
N VAL A 53 5.22 -3.79 -5.15
CA VAL A 53 4.12 -3.91 -4.19
C VAL A 53 2.83 -3.52 -4.90
N ASN A 54 1.90 -4.46 -4.95
CA ASN A 54 0.56 -4.27 -5.49
C ASN A 54 -0.39 -3.98 -4.32
N MET A 55 -0.84 -2.74 -4.20
CA MET A 55 -1.73 -2.27 -3.14
C MET A 55 -3.17 -2.22 -3.66
N TYR A 56 -4.02 -3.10 -3.15
CA TYR A 56 -5.44 -3.17 -3.50
C TYR A 56 -6.26 -2.35 -2.52
N PHE A 57 -7.11 -1.46 -3.02
CA PHE A 57 -7.89 -0.60 -2.14
C PHE A 57 -8.93 -1.41 -1.35
N ASP A 58 -9.04 -1.19 -0.03
CA ASP A 58 -10.06 -1.82 0.80
C ASP A 58 -11.44 -1.20 0.57
N MET A 59 -12.23 -1.89 -0.24
CA MET A 59 -13.59 -1.49 -0.59
C MET A 59 -14.57 -1.58 0.58
N MET A 60 -14.21 -2.24 1.68
CA MET A 60 -15.05 -2.32 2.87
C MET A 60 -15.14 -0.98 3.60
N THR A 61 -14.17 -0.09 3.40
CA THR A 61 -14.20 1.28 3.91
C THR A 61 -15.25 2.17 3.22
N ILE A 62 -15.76 1.74 2.06
CA ILE A 62 -16.75 2.47 1.29
C ILE A 62 -18.16 1.93 1.62
N PRO A 63 -19.11 2.81 2.00
CA PRO A 63 -20.52 2.49 2.14
C PRO A 63 -21.07 1.72 0.93
N GLN A 64 -21.87 0.69 1.20
CA GLN A 64 -22.34 -0.25 0.18
C GLN A 64 -23.03 0.43 -1.02
N TRP A 65 -23.75 1.52 -0.79
CA TRP A 65 -24.45 2.28 -1.85
C TRP A 65 -23.51 3.03 -2.81
N MET A 66 -22.27 3.34 -2.39
CA MET A 66 -21.25 3.97 -3.25
C MET A 66 -20.42 2.96 -4.04
N ARG A 67 -20.53 1.67 -3.73
CA ARG A 67 -19.73 0.60 -4.37
C ARG A 67 -20.07 0.40 -5.85
N GLN A 68 -21.26 0.76 -6.29
CA GLN A 68 -21.61 0.70 -7.72
C GLN A 68 -20.80 1.65 -8.61
N TYR A 69 -20.13 2.66 -8.02
CA TYR A 69 -19.24 3.58 -8.72
C TYR A 69 -17.76 3.16 -8.65
N MET A 70 -17.50 1.87 -8.34
CA MET A 70 -16.16 1.35 -7.99
C MET A 70 -15.11 1.31 -9.09
N GLN A 71 -15.49 1.52 -10.35
CA GLN A 71 -14.61 1.38 -11.51
C GLN A 71 -13.42 2.36 -11.50
N HIS A 72 -13.44 3.34 -10.59
CA HIS A 72 -12.43 4.39 -10.45
C HIS A 72 -11.59 4.29 -9.18
N TYR A 73 -11.79 3.28 -8.32
CA TYR A 73 -10.95 3.14 -7.12
C TYR A 73 -9.58 2.57 -7.49
N PHE A 74 -8.57 3.23 -6.97
CA PHE A 74 -7.19 3.10 -7.39
C PHE A 74 -6.50 1.98 -6.63
N SER A 75 -6.27 0.85 -7.30
CA SER A 75 -5.13 0.02 -6.96
C SER A 75 -3.85 0.79 -7.29
N ARG A 76 -2.87 0.73 -6.38
CA ARG A 76 -1.57 1.40 -6.55
C ARG A 76 -0.49 0.34 -6.71
N ILE A 77 0.41 0.56 -7.65
CA ILE A 77 1.58 -0.30 -7.85
C ILE A 77 2.81 0.57 -7.67
N ILE A 78 3.76 0.13 -6.83
CA ILE A 78 5.05 0.80 -6.69
C ILE A 78 6.19 -0.18 -6.99
N GLU A 79 7.23 0.34 -7.63
CA GLU A 79 8.49 -0.37 -7.84
C GLU A 79 9.55 0.14 -6.85
N ILE A 80 10.07 -0.75 -6.01
CA ILE A 80 10.87 -0.40 -4.83
C ILE A 80 12.19 0.30 -5.17
N GLU A 81 12.70 0.08 -6.38
CA GLU A 81 13.92 0.73 -6.90
C GLU A 81 13.64 2.14 -7.46
N GLU A 82 12.41 2.44 -7.87
CA GLU A 82 12.02 3.72 -8.49
C GLU A 82 11.51 4.76 -7.48
N VAL A 83 11.12 4.31 -6.27
CA VAL A 83 10.71 5.20 -5.19
C VAL A 83 11.93 5.96 -4.65
N LYS A 84 11.93 7.29 -4.87
CA LYS A 84 12.99 8.21 -4.44
C LYS A 84 12.92 8.57 -2.95
#